data_AF-A0A2W7QRF3-F1
#
_entry.id   AF-A0A2W7QRF3-F1
#
_cell.length_a   1.000
_cell.length_b   1.000
_cell.length_c   1.000
_cell.angle_alpha   90.00
_cell.angle_beta   90.00
_cell.angle_gamma   90.00
#
_symmetry.space_group_name_H-M   'P 1'
#
loop_
_entity.id
_entity.type
_entity.pdbx_description
1 polymer ?
#
loop_
_entity_poly.entity_id
_entity_poly.type
_entity_poly.pdbx_seq_one_letter_code
_entity_poly.pdbx_strand_id
1 'polypeptide(L)'
;MKNLDIFQIKAQLNRGKSIEQFLGTGNSGEREILKWIEIRPEKYSFTLVYHEVYNDSDEGIESVYNYSYVMPDDLYGKNITESKSVEEILNKAQSIFGNGNFYNEGFLDEIIK
;
A
#
# COMPACT_ATOMS: atom_id res chain seq x y z
N MET A 1 -12.19 -3.88 12.90
CA MET A 1 -11.54 -2.90 12.01
C MET A 1 -12.34 -2.82 10.71
N LYS A 2 -12.60 -1.62 10.18
CA LYS A 2 -13.53 -1.46 9.05
C LYS A 2 -12.78 -1.13 7.76
N ASN A 3 -12.91 -2.00 6.76
CA ASN A 3 -12.50 -1.72 5.38
C ASN A 3 -13.24 -0.49 4.84
N LEU A 4 -12.58 0.28 3.98
CA LEU A 4 -13.16 1.46 3.36
C LEU A 4 -14.09 1.05 2.21
N ASP A 5 -15.31 1.56 2.22
CA ASP A 5 -16.16 1.52 1.02
C ASP A 5 -15.73 2.58 -0.01
N ILE A 6 -16.31 2.53 -1.21
CA ILE A 6 -15.93 3.45 -2.31
C ILE A 6 -16.15 4.93 -1.97
N PHE A 7 -17.16 5.27 -1.16
CA PHE A 7 -17.41 6.65 -0.75
C PHE A 7 -16.36 7.11 0.24
N GLN A 8 -15.99 6.24 1.18
CA GLN A 8 -14.92 6.51 2.14
C GLN A 8 -13.56 6.64 1.45
N ILE A 9 -13.23 5.75 0.51
CA ILE A 9 -12.02 5.82 -0.33
C ILE A 9 -11.91 7.19 -1.01
N LYS A 10 -12.96 7.59 -1.75
CA LYS A 10 -12.99 8.89 -2.45
C LYS A 10 -12.84 10.05 -1.47
N ALA A 11 -13.48 9.96 -0.30
CA ALA A 11 -13.40 11.01 0.71
C ALA A 11 -11.99 11.15 1.32
N GLN A 12 -11.27 10.05 1.58
CA GLN A 12 -9.90 10.10 2.10
C GLN A 12 -8.93 10.68 1.07
N LEU A 13 -8.96 10.16 -0.16
CA LEU A 13 -8.06 10.60 -1.23
C LEU A 13 -8.22 12.08 -1.54
N ASN A 14 -9.47 12.57 -1.64
CA ASN A 14 -9.73 13.99 -1.88
C ASN A 14 -9.33 14.90 -0.71
N ARG A 15 -9.13 14.35 0.50
CA ARG A 15 -8.61 15.07 1.67
C ARG A 15 -7.09 15.04 1.77
N GLY A 16 -6.40 14.46 0.78
CA GLY A 16 -4.95 14.30 0.80
C GLY A 16 -4.48 13.19 1.74
N LYS A 17 -5.32 12.19 2.01
CA LYS A 17 -4.95 11.02 2.82
C LYS A 17 -4.78 9.78 1.95
N SER A 18 -3.68 9.07 2.17
CA SER A 18 -3.40 7.80 1.52
C SER A 18 -4.30 6.68 2.02
N ILE A 19 -4.51 5.70 1.14
CA ILE A 19 -5.19 4.44 1.45
C ILE A 19 -4.33 3.27 0.99
N GLU A 20 -4.47 2.14 1.67
CA GLU A 20 -3.60 0.98 1.45
C GLU A 20 -4.38 -0.31 1.33
N GLN A 21 -3.90 -1.22 0.49
CA GLN A 21 -4.43 -2.57 0.35
C GLN A 21 -3.29 -3.57 0.55
N PHE A 22 -3.43 -4.41 1.58
CA PHE A 22 -2.52 -5.53 1.78
C PHE A 22 -2.70 -6.57 0.67
N LEU A 23 -1.59 -6.99 0.06
CA LEU A 23 -1.58 -7.98 -1.02
C LEU A 23 -1.19 -9.38 -0.54
N GLY A 24 -0.61 -9.49 0.65
CA GLY A 24 -0.20 -10.76 1.24
C GLY A 24 1.29 -10.85 1.49
N THR A 25 1.74 -12.07 1.76
CA THR A 25 3.14 -12.39 2.01
C THR A 25 3.74 -13.15 0.83
N GLY A 26 5.07 -13.24 0.79
CA GLY A 26 5.82 -14.02 -0.19
C GLY A 26 7.22 -14.31 0.32
N ASN A 27 8.12 -14.74 -0.57
CA ASN A 27 9.52 -14.97 -0.23
C ASN A 27 10.45 -14.25 -1.22
N SER A 28 11.55 -13.71 -0.70
CA SER A 28 12.69 -13.22 -1.47
C SER A 28 13.95 -13.95 -0.98
N GLY A 29 14.35 -14.98 -1.73
CA GLY A 29 15.31 -15.98 -1.24
C GLY A 29 14.72 -16.76 -0.08
N GLU A 30 15.43 -16.79 1.06
CA GLU A 30 15.01 -17.48 2.29
C GLU A 30 14.25 -16.57 3.27
N ARG A 31 14.08 -15.28 2.95
CA ARG A 31 13.39 -14.32 3.83
C ARG A 31 11.94 -14.13 3.39
N GLU A 32 11.03 -14.12 4.36
CA GLU A 32 9.64 -13.72 4.13
C GLU A 32 9.58 -12.22 3.78
N ILE A 33 8.66 -11.86 2.89
CA ILE A 33 8.40 -10.48 2.48
C ILE A 33 6.91 -10.16 2.60
N LEU A 34 6.61 -8.89 2.86
CA LEU A 34 5.27 -8.34 2.96
C LEU A 34 5.02 -7.39 1.79
N LYS A 35 3.80 -7.46 1.23
CA LYS A 35 3.43 -6.72 0.03
C LYS A 35 2.15 -5.94 0.24
N TRP A 36 2.15 -4.67 -0.14
CA TRP A 36 0.93 -3.87 -0.21
C TRP A 36 1.02 -2.83 -1.33
N ILE A 37 -0.12 -2.23 -1.64
CA ILE A 37 -0.18 -1.03 -2.47
C ILE A 37 -0.71 0.13 -1.67
N GLU A 38 -0.25 1.32 -2.01
CA GLU A 38 -0.72 2.60 -1.52
C GLU A 38 -1.29 3.40 -2.70
N ILE A 39 -2.44 4.03 -2.52
CA ILE A 39 -2.88 5.12 -3.40
C ILE A 39 -2.60 6.42 -2.68
N ARG A 40 -1.56 7.11 -3.12
CA ARG A 40 -1.06 8.35 -2.54
C ARG A 40 -1.63 9.55 -3.30
N PRO A 41 -2.33 10.49 -2.64
CA PRO A 41 -2.75 11.72 -3.27
C PRO A 41 -1.57 12.68 -3.44
N GLU A 42 -1.45 13.23 -4.64
CA GLU A 42 -0.51 14.29 -5.01
C GLU A 42 -1.27 15.60 -5.23
N LYS A 43 -0.55 16.69 -5.47
CA LYS A 43 -1.17 18.03 -5.64
C LYS A 43 -2.31 18.06 -6.67
N TYR A 44 -2.21 17.29 -7.75
CA TYR A 44 -3.19 17.27 -8.85
C TYR A 44 -3.45 15.86 -9.42
N SER A 45 -2.99 14.81 -8.73
CA SER A 45 -3.04 13.43 -9.20
C SER A 45 -3.07 12.46 -8.02
N PHE A 46 -3.16 11.18 -8.34
CA PHE A 46 -3.07 10.07 -7.42
C PHE A 46 -2.05 9.10 -7.99
N THR A 47 -1.09 8.70 -7.16
CA THR A 47 -0.02 7.77 -7.52
C THR A 47 -0.33 6.42 -6.89
N LEU A 48 -0.26 5.35 -7.69
CA LEU A 48 -0.27 3.99 -7.19
C LEU A 48 1.16 3.57 -6.90
N VAL A 49 1.45 3.27 -5.64
CA VAL A 49 2.76 2.87 -5.14
C VAL A 49 2.68 1.41 -4.70
N TYR A 50 3.68 0.61 -5.07
CA TYR A 50 3.83 -0.77 -4.61
C TYR A 50 4.95 -0.85 -3.57
N HIS A 51 4.66 -1.52 -2.46
CA HIS A 51 5.59 -1.71 -1.38
C HIS A 51 5.93 -3.18 -1.24
N GLU A 52 7.22 -3.46 -1.10
CA GLU A 52 7.76 -4.79 -0.86
C GLU A 52 8.92 -4.68 0.13
N VAL A 53 8.71 -5.22 1.33
CA VAL A 53 9.65 -5.16 2.45
C VAL A 53 9.91 -6.55 3.00
N TYR A 54 11.08 -6.75 3.60
CA TYR A 54 11.37 -7.96 4.38
C TYR A 54 10.51 -7.98 5.65
N ASN A 55 10.08 -9.17 6.08
CA ASN A 55 9.45 -9.32 7.38
C ASN A 55 10.53 -9.23 8.47
N ASP A 56 10.72 -8.02 9.00
CA ASP A 56 11.73 -7.73 10.02
C ASP A 56 11.14 -7.80 11.45
N SER A 57 9.99 -8.48 11.62
CA SER A 57 9.35 -8.66 12.95
C SER A 57 10.26 -9.36 13.96
N ASP A 58 11.05 -10.34 13.51
CA ASP A 58 12.03 -11.05 14.33
C ASP A 58 13.23 -10.16 14.75
N GLU A 59 13.41 -9.01 14.10
CA GLU A 59 14.42 -8.01 14.47
C GLU A 59 13.91 -7.03 15.55
N GLY A 60 12.69 -7.25 16.06
CA GLY A 60 12.07 -6.40 17.08
C GLY A 60 11.49 -5.09 16.54
N ILE A 61 11.32 -4.98 15.22
CA ILE A 61 10.67 -3.82 14.60
C ILE A 61 9.15 -4.00 14.70
N GLU A 62 8.47 -3.06 15.37
CA GLU A 62 7.05 -3.19 15.67
C GLU A 62 6.12 -2.81 14.51
N SER A 63 6.61 -2.00 13.57
CA SER A 63 5.80 -1.40 12.51
C SER A 63 6.32 -1.78 11.14
N VAL A 64 5.43 -2.29 10.28
CA VAL A 64 5.74 -2.70 8.91
C VAL A 64 6.26 -1.55 8.06
N TYR A 65 5.89 -0.31 8.39
CA TYR A 65 6.34 0.90 7.70
C TYR A 65 7.82 1.23 7.97
N ASN A 66 8.42 0.57 8.96
CA ASN A 66 9.83 0.70 9.30
C ASN A 66 10.66 -0.50 8.82
N TYR A 67 10.06 -1.47 8.13
CA TYR A 67 10.77 -2.63 7.62
C TYR A 67 11.66 -2.28 6.44
N SER A 68 12.70 -3.09 6.25
CA SER A 68 13.67 -2.89 5.19
C SER A 68 13.06 -3.22 3.83
N TYR A 69 13.14 -2.30 2.88
CA TYR A 69 12.72 -2.55 1.51
C TYR A 69 13.59 -3.63 0.85
N VAL A 70 12.96 -4.51 0.07
CA VAL A 70 13.66 -5.57 -0.67
C VAL A 70 14.57 -4.99 -1.74
N MET A 71 14.12 -3.93 -2.40
CA MET A 71 14.90 -3.17 -3.37
C MET A 71 15.29 -1.82 -2.75
N PRO A 72 16.59 -1.57 -2.48
CA PRO A 72 17.03 -0.31 -1.85
C PRO A 72 16.70 0.93 -2.67
N ASP A 73 16.66 0.81 -4.00
CA ASP A 73 16.30 1.90 -4.91
C ASP A 73 14.81 2.28 -4.85
N ASP A 74 13.96 1.39 -4.32
CA ASP A 74 12.52 1.59 -4.14
C ASP A 74 12.18 2.07 -2.71
N LEU A 75 13.10 2.80 -2.07
CA LEU A 75 12.85 3.39 -0.75
C LEU A 75 11.60 4.30 -0.82
N TYR A 76 10.65 4.08 0.08
CA TYR A 76 9.28 4.67 0.07
C TYR A 76 8.30 4.09 -0.95
N GLY A 77 8.62 2.93 -1.51
CA GLY A 77 7.80 2.20 -2.45
C GLY A 77 8.08 2.57 -3.90
N LYS A 78 7.71 1.65 -4.79
CA LYS A 78 7.88 1.77 -6.23
C LYS A 78 6.64 2.43 -6.85
N ASN A 79 6.82 3.57 -7.49
CA ASN A 79 5.77 4.20 -8.28
C ASN A 79 5.40 3.32 -9.48
N ILE A 80 4.14 2.87 -9.53
CA ILE A 80 3.63 2.01 -10.61
C ILE A 80 3.02 2.86 -11.72
N THR A 81 2.12 3.77 -11.36
CA THR A 81 1.41 4.64 -12.32
C THR A 81 0.74 5.80 -11.60
N GLU A 82 0.31 6.80 -12.36
CA GLU A 82 -0.44 7.95 -11.88
C GLU A 82 -1.75 8.15 -12.66
N SER A 83 -2.70 8.85 -12.04
CA SER A 83 -3.89 9.37 -12.72
C SER A 83 -4.41 10.62 -12.02
N LYS A 84 -5.14 11.48 -12.75
CA LYS A 84 -5.88 12.61 -12.18
C LYS A 84 -7.27 12.23 -11.65
N SER A 85 -7.67 10.96 -11.79
CA SER A 85 -8.99 10.46 -11.39
C SER A 85 -8.86 9.34 -10.36
N VAL A 86 -9.60 9.47 -9.25
CA VAL A 86 -9.72 8.41 -8.24
C VAL A 86 -10.27 7.12 -8.85
N GLU A 87 -11.22 7.21 -9.76
CA GLU A 87 -11.82 6.02 -10.37
C GLU A 87 -10.83 5.30 -11.28
N GLU A 88 -10.07 6.05 -12.07
CA GLU A 88 -9.08 5.46 -12.97
C GLU A 88 -7.94 4.80 -12.19
N ILE A 89 -7.42 5.45 -11.14
CA ILE A 89 -6.33 4.87 -10.34
C ILE A 89 -6.77 3.61 -9.59
N LEU A 90 -8.02 3.59 -9.07
CA LEU A 90 -8.58 2.39 -8.44
C LEU A 90 -8.76 1.25 -9.44
N ASN A 91 -9.27 1.54 -10.63
CA ASN A 91 -9.42 0.54 -11.68
C ASN A 91 -8.05 -0.02 -12.12
N LYS A 92 -7.02 0.83 -12.21
CA LYS A 92 -5.64 0.38 -12.47
C LYS A 92 -5.12 -0.52 -11.35
N ALA A 93 -5.32 -0.12 -10.10
CA ALA A 93 -4.92 -0.93 -8.94
C ALA A 93 -5.58 -2.32 -8.97
N GLN A 94 -6.89 -2.39 -9.18
CA GLN A 94 -7.63 -3.64 -9.28
C GLN A 94 -7.22 -4.50 -10.47
N SER A 95 -6.94 -3.88 -11.61
CA SER A 95 -6.49 -4.58 -12.83
C SER A 95 -5.11 -5.24 -12.64
N ILE A 96 -4.19 -4.55 -11.96
CA ILE A 96 -2.81 -5.02 -11.79
C ILE A 96 -2.68 -5.97 -10.60
N PHE A 97 -3.28 -5.63 -9.46
CA PHE A 97 -3.05 -6.29 -8.17
C PHE A 97 -4.27 -7.07 -7.65
N GLY A 98 -5.40 -7.02 -8.37
CA GLY A 98 -6.63 -7.68 -7.98
C GLY A 98 -7.47 -6.87 -6.98
N ASN A 99 -8.67 -7.38 -6.73
CA ASN A 99 -9.59 -6.78 -5.76
C ASN A 99 -9.15 -7.10 -4.32
N GLY A 100 -9.19 -6.10 -3.45
CA GLY A 100 -8.93 -6.26 -2.03
C GLY A 100 -9.59 -5.17 -1.21
N ASN A 101 -9.44 -5.30 0.10
CA ASN A 101 -9.92 -4.28 1.04
C ASN A 101 -8.91 -3.15 1.13
N PHE A 102 -9.39 -1.92 1.02
CA PHE A 102 -8.60 -0.75 1.34
C PHE A 102 -8.81 -0.32 2.80
N TYR A 103 -7.74 0.18 3.40
CA TYR A 103 -7.68 0.71 4.74
C TYR A 103 -7.06 2.11 4.69
N ASN A 104 -7.18 2.88 5.77
CA ASN A 104 -6.39 4.11 5.84
C ASN A 104 -4.91 3.74 6.01
N GLU A 105 -4.02 4.61 5.54
CA GLU A 105 -2.60 4.54 5.87
C GLU A 105 -2.38 4.40 7.39
N GLY A 106 -1.40 3.57 7.76
CA GLY A 106 -1.04 3.29 9.16
C GLY A 106 -1.77 2.09 9.77
N PHE A 107 -2.76 1.51 9.09
CA PHE A 107 -3.53 0.38 9.62
C PHE A 107 -2.97 -0.99 9.26
N LEU A 108 -1.92 -1.08 8.43
CA LEU A 108 -1.34 -2.38 8.06
C LEU A 108 -0.72 -3.11 9.26
N ASP A 109 -0.20 -2.38 10.26
CA ASP A 109 0.27 -2.95 11.52
C ASP A 109 -0.83 -3.72 12.28
N GLU A 110 -2.10 -3.38 12.08
CA GLU A 110 -3.24 -4.11 12.66
C GLU A 110 -3.74 -5.25 11.77
N ILE A 111 -3.40 -5.23 10.48
CA ILE A 111 -3.81 -6.24 9.49
C ILE A 111 -2.83 -7.42 9.44
N ILE A 112 -1.53 -7.14 9.57
CA ILE A 112 -0.45 -8.11 9.30
C ILE A 112 -0.07 -8.94 10.55
N LYS A 113 -0.64 -8.61 11.72
CA LYS A 113 -0.44 -9.35 12.97
C LYS A 113 -0.93 -10.80 12.96
#